data_AF-A0A2S4PRV5-F1
#
_entry.id   AF-A0A2S4PRV5-F1
#
_cell.length_a   1.000
_cell.length_b   1.000
_cell.length_c   1.000
_cell.angle_alpha   90.00
_cell.angle_beta   90.00
_cell.angle_gamma   90.00
#
_symmetry.space_group_name_H-M   'P 1'
#
loop_
_entity.id
_entity.type
_entity.pdbx_description
1 polymer ?
#
loop_
_entity_poly.entity_id
_entity_poly.type
_entity_poly.pdbx_seq_one_letter_code
_entity_poly.pdbx_strand_id
1 'polypeptide(L)'
;MAKALGLTPEEAYQNNIDQLARHLNGNVGLLFTNRDPKIIIQYFQNLSKIDFARAGTIAARDFTIPAGAVLSRGGEIPDEDDVPMAHSIEPELRKLGVPTSLVKGKIILQNDYAVCKQGALLDSRQTRLLKLFGVAMAEFNVTLKAYWSSASEEVEEVDTEG
;
A
#
# COMPACT_ATOMS: atom_id res chain seq x y z
N MET A 1 6.95 -0.79 21.96
CA MET A 1 5.55 -1.06 22.34
C MET A 1 5.47 -2.27 23.26
N ALA A 2 5.91 -3.46 22.85
CA ALA A 2 5.84 -4.67 23.69
C ALA A 2 6.41 -4.52 25.12
N LYS A 3 7.63 -3.96 25.26
CA LYS A 3 8.24 -3.70 26.58
C LYS A 3 7.41 -2.77 27.49
N ALA A 4 6.59 -1.88 26.91
CA ALA A 4 5.74 -0.99 27.69
C ALA A 4 4.49 -1.67 28.24
N LEU A 5 4.04 -2.77 27.60
CA LEU A 5 2.97 -3.61 28.13
C LEU A 5 3.49 -4.59 29.19
N GLY A 6 4.75 -5.00 29.07
CA GLY A 6 5.38 -6.07 29.85
C GLY A 6 5.55 -7.31 28.98
N LEU A 7 6.72 -7.96 29.06
CA LEU A 7 7.02 -9.15 28.26
C LEU A 7 6.80 -10.45 29.04
N THR A 8 6.71 -10.35 30.36
CA THR A 8 6.43 -11.46 31.28
C THR A 8 5.30 -11.05 32.23
N PRO A 9 4.66 -12.01 32.91
CA PRO A 9 3.62 -11.72 33.89
C PRO A 9 4.07 -10.78 35.01
N GLU A 10 5.35 -10.85 35.42
CA GLU A 10 5.91 -10.02 36.49
C GLU A 10 6.17 -8.58 36.06
N GLU A 11 6.43 -8.37 34.76
CA GLU A 11 6.63 -7.05 34.17
C GLU A 11 5.33 -6.45 33.62
N ALA A 12 4.25 -7.23 33.62
CA ALA A 12 2.97 -6.86 33.04
C ALA A 12 2.36 -5.65 33.74
N TYR A 13 2.05 -4.60 32.97
CA TYR A 13 1.42 -3.41 33.52
C TYR A 13 -0.01 -3.67 34.02
N GLN A 14 -0.70 -4.61 33.37
CA GLN A 14 -2.05 -5.07 33.71
C GLN A 14 -2.10 -6.58 33.59
N ASN A 15 -3.06 -7.20 34.29
CA ASN A 15 -3.16 -8.65 34.35
C ASN A 15 -3.29 -9.26 32.92
N ASN A 16 -2.50 -10.30 32.66
CA ASN A 16 -2.42 -11.03 31.38
C ASN A 16 -2.06 -10.21 30.12
N ILE A 17 -1.72 -8.91 30.23
CA ILE A 17 -1.42 -8.08 29.05
C ILE A 17 -0.11 -8.47 28.35
N ASP A 18 0.78 -9.19 29.04
CA ASP A 18 2.00 -9.79 28.49
C ASP A 18 1.70 -10.78 27.36
N GLN A 19 0.51 -11.41 27.39
CA GLN A 19 0.05 -12.29 26.32
C GLN A 19 -0.20 -11.49 25.02
N LEU A 20 -0.77 -10.28 25.11
CA LEU A 20 -0.99 -9.41 23.96
C LEU A 20 0.35 -8.94 23.35
N ALA A 21 1.37 -8.74 24.18
CA ALA A 21 2.69 -8.30 23.74
C ALA A 21 3.34 -9.26 22.74
N ARG A 22 2.99 -10.56 22.78
CA ARG A 22 3.48 -11.60 21.84
C ARG A 22 3.03 -11.38 20.40
N HIS A 23 1.92 -10.67 20.18
CA HIS A 23 1.42 -10.35 18.84
C HIS A 23 2.11 -9.12 18.22
N LEU A 24 2.94 -8.39 19.00
CA LEU A 24 3.60 -7.15 18.57
C LEU A 24 4.90 -7.39 17.77
N ASN A 25 4.83 -8.25 16.76
CA ASN A 25 5.93 -8.57 15.85
C ASN A 25 5.67 -8.06 14.43
N GLY A 26 6.67 -7.40 13.83
CA GLY A 26 6.62 -6.86 12.47
C GLY A 26 5.96 -5.47 12.36
N ASN A 27 5.26 -5.23 11.25
CA ASN A 27 4.54 -3.98 11.01
C ASN A 27 3.18 -4.00 11.72
N VAL A 28 3.19 -3.69 13.01
CA VAL A 28 2.01 -3.73 13.88
C VAL A 28 1.88 -2.42 14.66
N GLY A 29 0.66 -2.08 15.05
CA GLY A 29 0.35 -0.92 15.88
C GLY A 29 -0.56 -1.29 17.05
N LEU A 30 -0.71 -0.37 18.01
CA LEU A 30 -1.67 -0.48 19.10
C LEU A 30 -2.80 0.51 18.90
N LEU A 31 -4.04 0.05 19.08
CA LEU A 31 -5.24 0.87 19.06
C LEU A 31 -5.93 0.73 20.41
N PHE A 32 -6.09 1.86 21.09
CA PHE A 32 -6.84 1.94 22.35
C PHE A 32 -8.21 2.54 22.07
N THR A 33 -9.27 1.90 22.58
CA THR A 33 -10.63 2.35 22.35
C THR A 33 -11.56 1.86 23.46
N ASN A 34 -12.64 2.62 23.69
CA ASN A 34 -13.73 2.25 24.59
C ASN A 34 -14.93 1.67 23.83
N ARG A 35 -14.78 1.39 22.53
CA ARG A 35 -15.83 0.82 21.67
C ARG A 35 -15.84 -0.70 21.77
N ASP A 36 -17.00 -1.29 21.51
CA ASP A 36 -17.18 -2.74 21.47
C ASP A 36 -16.25 -3.39 20.42
N PRO A 37 -15.54 -4.48 20.76
CA PRO A 37 -14.64 -5.17 19.83
C PRO A 37 -15.30 -5.55 18.50
N LYS A 38 -16.57 -5.97 18.51
CA LYS A 38 -17.29 -6.38 17.29
C LYS A 38 -17.42 -5.22 16.29
N ILE A 39 -17.67 -4.01 16.79
CA ILE A 39 -17.76 -2.80 15.95
C ILE A 39 -16.41 -2.50 15.30
N ILE A 40 -15.31 -2.67 16.05
CA ILE A 40 -13.96 -2.41 15.56
C ILE A 40 -13.53 -3.45 14.54
N ILE A 41 -13.81 -4.73 14.81
CA ILE A 41 -13.56 -5.85 13.88
C ILE A 41 -14.31 -5.60 12.57
N GLN A 42 -15.61 -5.33 12.64
CA GLN A 42 -16.43 -5.05 11.46
C GLN A 42 -15.95 -3.81 10.70
N TYR A 43 -15.51 -2.76 11.41
CA TYR A 43 -14.98 -1.56 10.78
C TYR A 43 -13.73 -1.86 9.95
N PHE A 44 -12.75 -2.59 10.51
CA PHE A 44 -11.50 -2.88 9.82
C PHE A 44 -11.64 -3.93 8.72
N GLN A 45 -12.55 -4.89 8.86
CA GLN A 45 -12.89 -5.83 7.79
C GLN A 45 -13.43 -5.12 6.53
N ASN A 46 -14.15 -4.01 6.72
CA ASN A 46 -14.70 -3.22 5.61
C ASN A 46 -13.80 -2.04 5.21
N LEU A 47 -12.70 -1.83 5.92
CA LEU A 47 -11.76 -0.75 5.61
C LEU A 47 -10.70 -1.26 4.65
N SER A 48 -10.93 -1.05 3.36
CA SER A 48 -9.87 -1.10 2.37
C SER A 48 -9.73 0.23 1.62
N LYS A 49 -8.48 0.58 1.31
CA LYS A 49 -8.15 1.74 0.48
C LYS A 49 -7.13 1.32 -0.56
N ILE A 50 -7.26 1.85 -1.76
CA ILE A 50 -6.23 1.66 -2.78
C ILE A 50 -5.10 2.66 -2.49
N ASP A 51 -3.88 2.15 -2.42
CA ASP A 51 -2.65 2.91 -2.18
C ASP A 51 -1.61 2.61 -3.27
N PHE A 52 -0.57 3.43 -3.34
CA PHE A 52 0.55 3.19 -4.24
C PHE A 52 1.33 1.95 -3.81
N ALA A 53 1.55 1.05 -4.76
CA ALA A 53 2.31 -0.15 -4.51
C ALA A 53 3.74 0.16 -4.03
N ARG A 54 4.26 -0.69 -3.17
CA ARG A 54 5.65 -0.65 -2.69
C ARG A 54 6.44 -1.76 -3.36
N ALA A 55 7.76 -1.60 -3.43
CA ALA A 55 8.61 -2.66 -3.94
C ALA A 55 8.35 -3.95 -3.11
N GLY A 56 8.19 -5.08 -3.80
CA GLY A 56 7.75 -6.33 -3.18
C GLY A 56 6.25 -6.61 -3.29
N THR A 57 5.41 -5.62 -3.61
CA THR A 57 3.98 -5.85 -3.85
C THR A 57 3.77 -6.61 -5.17
N ILE A 58 2.82 -7.54 -5.18
CA ILE A 58 2.40 -8.24 -6.40
C ILE A 58 1.50 -7.29 -7.21
N ALA A 59 1.80 -7.09 -8.50
CA ALA A 59 0.98 -6.28 -9.37
C ALA A 59 -0.44 -6.88 -9.54
N ALA A 60 -1.46 -6.09 -9.18
CA ALA A 60 -2.86 -6.52 -9.27
C ALA A 60 -3.37 -6.67 -10.71
N ARG A 61 -2.77 -5.94 -11.66
CA ARG A 61 -3.09 -5.96 -13.09
C ARG A 61 -1.91 -5.46 -13.92
N ASP A 62 -2.01 -5.60 -15.23
CA ASP A 62 -1.08 -5.02 -16.20
C ASP A 62 -1.17 -3.48 -16.20
N PHE A 63 -0.04 -2.82 -16.43
CA PHE A 63 0.01 -1.40 -16.74
C PHE A 63 1.05 -1.13 -17.82
N THR A 64 0.60 -0.50 -18.91
CA THR A 64 1.40 -0.21 -20.10
C THR A 64 1.17 1.25 -20.48
N ILE A 65 2.25 1.99 -20.68
CA ILE A 65 2.17 3.36 -21.19
C ILE A 65 2.03 3.26 -22.72
N PRO A 66 0.97 3.79 -23.33
CA PRO A 66 0.76 3.71 -24.77
C PRO A 66 1.81 4.53 -25.54
N ALA A 67 2.12 4.10 -26.76
CA ALA A 67 2.93 4.85 -27.71
C ALA A 67 2.27 6.20 -28.05
N GLY A 68 3.08 7.18 -28.45
CA GLY A 68 2.64 8.53 -28.77
C GLY A 68 2.96 9.53 -27.66
N ALA A 69 2.09 10.52 -27.49
CA ALA A 69 2.29 11.55 -26.47
C ALA A 69 2.00 10.98 -25.08
N VAL A 70 2.96 11.08 -24.17
CA VAL A 70 2.78 10.58 -22.79
C VAL A 70 1.88 11.54 -22.02
N LEU A 71 0.73 11.03 -21.58
CA LEU A 71 -0.24 11.75 -20.77
C LEU A 71 -0.03 11.48 -19.27
N SER A 72 -0.64 12.28 -18.42
CA SER A 72 -0.39 12.28 -16.97
C SER A 72 -0.89 11.02 -16.29
N ARG A 73 -1.91 10.35 -16.83
CA ARG A 73 -2.44 9.08 -16.35
C ARG A 73 -2.00 7.88 -17.19
N GLY A 74 -1.23 8.11 -18.25
CA GLY A 74 -0.57 7.03 -19.00
C GLY A 74 -1.52 5.95 -19.54
N GLY A 75 -2.73 6.34 -19.96
CA GLY A 75 -3.75 5.44 -20.53
C GLY A 75 -4.78 4.89 -19.54
N GLU A 76 -4.79 5.34 -18.28
CA GLU A 76 -5.79 4.91 -17.28
C GLU A 76 -7.17 5.56 -17.47
N ILE A 77 -7.22 6.69 -18.15
CA ILE A 77 -8.44 7.41 -18.50
C ILE A 77 -8.39 7.78 -19.99
N PRO A 78 -9.54 8.11 -20.62
CA PRO A 78 -9.57 8.57 -22.00
C PRO A 78 -8.67 9.78 -22.23
N ASP A 79 -8.00 9.83 -23.39
CA ASP A 79 -7.06 10.90 -23.76
C ASP A 79 -7.68 12.30 -23.73
N GLU A 80 -9.00 12.40 -23.97
CA GLU A 80 -9.77 13.65 -23.93
C GLU A 80 -9.95 14.22 -22.52
N ASP A 81 -9.88 13.36 -21.49
CA ASP A 81 -9.99 13.72 -20.08
C ASP A 81 -8.62 13.81 -19.39
N ASP A 82 -7.54 13.46 -20.08
CA ASP A 82 -6.17 13.52 -19.58
C ASP A 82 -5.42 14.75 -20.12
N VAL A 83 -4.30 15.06 -19.48
CA VAL A 83 -3.43 16.18 -19.86
C VAL A 83 -2.02 15.68 -20.13
N PRO A 84 -1.28 16.29 -21.08
CA PRO A 84 0.10 15.93 -21.33
C PRO A 84 0.95 15.96 -20.06
N MET A 85 1.81 14.95 -19.89
CA MET A 85 2.71 14.91 -18.75
C MET A 85 3.69 16.09 -18.80
N ALA A 86 4.00 16.66 -17.63
CA ALA A 86 4.94 17.77 -17.52
C ALA A 86 6.32 17.39 -18.09
N HIS A 87 6.81 18.18 -19.05
CA HIS A 87 8.09 17.92 -19.73
C HIS A 87 9.30 17.83 -18.79
N SER A 88 9.24 18.46 -17.62
CA SER A 88 10.30 18.41 -16.60
C SER A 88 10.48 17.01 -15.99
N ILE A 89 9.49 16.12 -16.10
CA ILE A 89 9.54 14.73 -15.61
C ILE A 89 10.24 13.80 -16.61
N GLU A 90 10.45 14.23 -17.85
CA GLU A 90 11.07 13.42 -18.92
C GLU A 90 12.43 12.81 -18.53
N PRO A 91 13.38 13.54 -17.91
CA PRO A 91 14.65 12.96 -17.49
C PRO A 91 14.49 11.85 -16.44
N GLU A 92 13.47 11.96 -15.58
CA GLU A 92 13.15 10.94 -14.59
C GLU A 92 12.59 9.68 -15.24
N LEU A 93 11.66 9.81 -16.20
CA LEU A 93 11.14 8.68 -16.98
C LEU A 93 12.27 7.93 -17.70
N ARG A 94 13.18 8.66 -18.34
CA ARG A 94 14.35 8.08 -19.00
C ARG A 94 15.26 7.34 -18.01
N LYS A 95 15.52 7.93 -16.84
CA LYS A 95 16.30 7.29 -15.76
C LYS A 95 15.62 6.02 -15.23
N LEU A 96 14.30 5.96 -15.24
CA LEU A 96 13.49 4.80 -14.87
C LEU A 96 13.33 3.78 -16.02
N GLY A 97 14.05 3.98 -17.14
CA GLY A 97 14.13 3.03 -18.24
C GLY A 97 13.02 3.15 -19.28
N VAL A 98 12.21 4.22 -19.24
CA VAL A 98 11.21 4.48 -20.28
C VAL A 98 11.91 5.16 -21.48
N PRO A 99 11.80 4.63 -22.71
CA PRO A 99 12.52 5.16 -23.87
C PRO A 99 11.84 6.42 -24.46
N THR A 100 11.85 7.51 -23.71
CA THR A 100 11.20 8.78 -24.07
C THR A 100 12.09 9.72 -24.89
N SER A 101 11.42 10.55 -25.70
CA SER A 101 12.02 11.67 -26.44
C SER A 101 11.18 12.93 -26.22
N LEU A 102 11.79 14.11 -26.30
CA LEU A 102 11.08 15.38 -26.19
C LEU A 102 10.88 16.00 -27.57
N VAL A 103 9.62 16.20 -27.99
CA VAL A 103 9.26 16.80 -29.28
C VAL A 103 8.33 17.97 -29.05
N LYS A 104 8.77 19.19 -29.42
CA LYS A 104 8.01 20.44 -29.23
C LYS A 104 7.47 20.61 -27.79
N GLY A 105 8.28 20.25 -26.80
CA GLY A 105 7.91 20.35 -25.38
C GLY A 105 6.94 19.27 -24.88
N LYS A 106 6.61 18.26 -25.67
CA LYS A 106 5.82 17.09 -25.25
C LYS A 106 6.72 15.85 -25.17
N ILE A 107 6.47 15.02 -24.18
CA ILE A 107 7.13 13.73 -24.02
C ILE A 107 6.48 12.75 -25.01
N ILE A 108 7.29 12.13 -25.85
CA ILE A 108 6.87 11.17 -26.87
C ILE A 108 7.53 9.82 -26.59
N LEU A 109 6.74 8.76 -26.73
CA LEU A 109 7.15 7.37 -26.68
C LEU A 109 6.94 6.73 -28.06
N GLN A 110 7.92 5.99 -28.58
CA GLN A 110 7.82 5.40 -29.93
C GLN A 110 6.98 4.12 -29.98
N ASN A 111 7.06 3.29 -28.93
CA ASN A 111 6.36 2.02 -28.80
C ASN A 111 5.78 1.90 -27.39
N ASP A 112 4.72 1.14 -27.24
CA ASP A 112 4.12 0.84 -25.94
C ASP A 112 5.19 0.33 -24.95
N TYR A 113 5.10 0.79 -23.70
CA TYR A 113 6.04 0.44 -22.65
C TYR A 113 5.32 -0.25 -21.51
N ALA A 114 5.47 -1.57 -21.41
CA ALA A 114 4.93 -2.37 -20.32
C ALA A 114 5.72 -2.09 -19.03
N VAL A 115 5.05 -1.45 -18.05
CA VAL A 115 5.64 -1.16 -16.74
C VAL A 115 5.62 -2.41 -15.89
N CYS A 116 4.48 -3.08 -15.78
CA CYS A 116 4.31 -4.32 -15.03
C CYS A 116 3.25 -5.22 -15.66
N LYS A 117 3.29 -6.49 -15.26
CA LYS A 117 2.28 -7.50 -15.59
C LYS A 117 1.63 -8.01 -14.32
N GLN A 118 0.36 -8.37 -14.39
CA GLN A 118 -0.40 -8.99 -13.32
C GLN A 118 0.36 -10.19 -12.75
N GLY A 119 0.41 -10.29 -11.43
CA GLY A 119 1.10 -11.37 -10.72
C GLY A 119 2.62 -11.20 -10.60
N ALA A 120 3.22 -10.22 -11.27
CA ALA A 120 4.66 -9.95 -11.12
C ALA A 120 4.96 -9.19 -9.83
N LEU A 121 6.10 -9.51 -9.20
CA LEU A 121 6.59 -8.80 -8.03
C LEU A 121 7.20 -7.46 -8.47
N LEU A 122 6.67 -6.37 -7.95
CA LEU A 122 7.03 -5.02 -8.36
C LEU A 122 8.38 -4.59 -7.77
N ASP A 123 9.25 -4.01 -8.61
CA ASP A 123 10.51 -3.40 -8.18
C ASP A 123 10.35 -1.90 -7.82
N SER A 124 11.40 -1.29 -7.28
CA SER A 124 11.41 0.13 -6.90
C SER A 124 11.21 1.10 -8.07
N ARG A 125 11.61 0.71 -9.29
CA ARG A 125 11.50 1.52 -10.50
C ARG A 125 10.07 1.48 -11.04
N GLN A 126 9.46 0.31 -11.08
CA GLN A 126 8.06 0.09 -11.47
C GLN A 126 7.12 0.82 -10.51
N THR A 127 7.30 0.67 -9.20
CA THR A 127 6.48 1.39 -8.21
C THR A 127 6.62 2.91 -8.29
N ARG A 128 7.82 3.41 -8.61
CA ARG A 128 8.02 4.83 -8.89
C ARG A 128 7.26 5.28 -10.14
N LEU A 129 7.32 4.50 -11.22
CA LEU A 129 6.55 4.79 -12.45
C LEU A 129 5.04 4.80 -12.17
N LEU A 130 4.50 3.77 -11.51
CA LEU A 130 3.09 3.72 -11.12
C LEU A 130 2.66 4.96 -10.34
N LYS A 131 3.49 5.41 -9.38
CA LYS A 131 3.23 6.63 -8.62
C LYS A 131 3.24 7.90 -9.48
N LEU A 132 4.15 8.02 -10.45
CA LEU A 132 4.20 9.17 -11.37
C LEU A 132 2.94 9.28 -12.23
N PHE A 133 2.37 8.14 -12.65
CA PHE A 133 1.11 8.09 -13.40
C PHE A 133 -0.15 8.08 -12.51
N GLY A 134 0.03 8.09 -11.19
CA GLY A 134 -1.08 8.06 -10.24
C GLY A 134 -1.82 6.72 -10.20
N VAL A 135 -1.16 5.64 -10.59
CA VAL A 135 -1.71 4.27 -10.58
C VAL A 135 -1.51 3.64 -9.22
N ALA A 136 -2.60 3.50 -8.48
CA ALA A 136 -2.61 2.81 -7.19
C ALA A 136 -2.90 1.32 -7.42
N MET A 137 -2.02 0.45 -6.92
CA MET A 137 -2.04 -1.00 -7.18
C MET A 137 -1.96 -1.86 -5.91
N ALA A 138 -1.79 -1.25 -4.74
CA ALA A 138 -1.83 -1.96 -3.47
C ALA A 138 -3.16 -1.73 -2.79
N GLU A 139 -3.72 -2.79 -2.22
CA GLU A 139 -4.80 -2.65 -1.26
C GLU A 139 -4.19 -2.47 0.12
N PHE A 140 -4.48 -1.34 0.75
CA PHE A 140 -4.21 -1.10 2.15
C PHE A 140 -5.39 -1.61 2.96
N ASN A 141 -5.14 -2.61 3.79
CA ASN A 141 -6.06 -3.10 4.81
C ASN A 141 -5.32 -3.15 6.16
N VAL A 142 -6.10 -3.26 7.24
CA VAL A 142 -5.58 -3.41 8.59
C VAL A 142 -6.16 -4.70 9.16
N THR A 143 -5.30 -5.68 9.41
CA THR A 143 -5.67 -6.94 10.05
C THR A 143 -5.57 -6.80 11.56
N LEU A 144 -6.66 -7.09 12.27
CA LEU A 144 -6.65 -7.18 13.73
C LEU A 144 -6.16 -8.57 14.13
N LYS A 145 -5.11 -8.64 14.96
CA LYS A 145 -4.53 -9.92 15.40
C LYS A 145 -5.16 -10.43 16.69
N ALA A 146 -5.28 -9.55 17.68
CA ALA A 146 -5.80 -9.87 19.00
C ALA A 146 -6.21 -8.57 19.71
N TYR A 147 -7.04 -8.67 20.73
CA TYR A 147 -7.32 -7.57 21.65
C TYR A 147 -7.27 -8.05 23.10
N TRP A 148 -6.95 -7.12 24.01
CA TRP A 148 -7.06 -7.33 25.44
C TRP A 148 -8.19 -6.44 25.98
N SER A 149 -8.97 -6.95 26.92
CA SER A 149 -10.07 -6.20 27.54
C SER A 149 -9.80 -5.98 29.02
N SER A 150 -9.95 -4.74 29.49
CA SER A 150 -9.83 -4.43 30.93
C SER A 150 -10.98 -4.95 31.77
N ALA A 151 -12.10 -5.32 31.15
CA ALA A 151 -13.26 -5.85 31.87
C ALA A 151 -13.12 -7.34 32.20
N SER A 152 -12.52 -8.12 31.29
CA SER A 152 -12.26 -9.55 31.49
C SER A 152 -10.82 -9.83 31.93
N GLU A 153 -9.90 -8.89 31.72
CA GLU A 153 -8.45 -9.08 31.90
C GLU A 153 -7.89 -10.24 31.06
N GLU A 154 -8.51 -10.48 29.90
CA GLU A 154 -8.18 -11.58 28.98
C GLU A 154 -7.78 -11.04 27.62
N VAL A 155 -6.94 -11.82 26.92
CA VAL A 155 -6.58 -11.61 25.52
C VAL A 155 -7.41 -12.55 24.66
N GLU A 156 -8.07 -11.99 23.66
CA GLU A 156 -8.80 -12.76 22.65
C GLU A 156 -8.12 -12.58 21.29
N GLU A 157 -7.76 -13.69 20.66
CA GLU A 157 -7.26 -13.70 19.29
C GLU A 157 -8.42 -13.47 18.30
N VAL A 158 -8.16 -12.66 17.28
CA VAL A 158 -9.13 -12.38 16.23
C VAL A 158 -8.74 -13.21 15.02
N ASP A 159 -9.44 -14.33 14.81
CA ASP A 159 -9.33 -15.10 13.56
C ASP A 159 -9.84 -14.24 12.40
N THR A 160 -8.91 -13.58 11.73
CA THR A 160 -9.14 -12.99 10.43
C THR A 160 -8.41 -13.88 9.43
N GLU A 161 -9.14 -14.82 8.83
CA GLU A 161 -8.67 -15.51 7.63
C GLU A 161 -8.23 -14.44 6.63
N GLY A 162 -6.95 -14.49 6.26
CA GLY A 162 -6.31 -13.60 5.29
C GLY A 162 -5.35 -14.40 4.42
#